data_AF-A0A9E1URY2-F1
#
_entry.id   AF-A0A9E1URY2-F1
#
_cell.length_a   1.000
_cell.length_b   1.000
_cell.length_c   1.000
_cell.angle_alpha   90.00
_cell.angle_beta   90.00
_cell.angle_gamma   90.00
#
_symmetry.space_group_name_H-M   'P 1'
#
loop_
_entity.id
_entity.type
_entity.pdbx_description
1 polymer ?
#
loop_
_entity_poly.entity_id
_entity_poly.type
_entity_poly.pdbx_seq_one_letter_code
_entity_poly.pdbx_strand_id
1 'polypeptide(L)'
;VRVLPTQGANAYVSRRILEFQDAYQHADALAIAPYISFNIPLKGNEKRPGADQVAAWSVSQVLDHMEKVSLPQSIGWMRSQKTAADEFGLRLIAYEGGQHATALGAANRNKPLVQLLADANGHPRMGQLYTAYFAAWEEAGGDLFCNFSSIGRWGTHGSWGLLQHYDDDPAQSPKFVATMAWGTKLGQNVSWPPKPAVE
;
A
#
# COMPACT_ATOMS: atom_id res chain seq x y z
N VAL A 1 22.72 -1.98 7.68
CA VAL A 1 21.45 -2.73 7.68
C VAL A 1 21.47 -3.70 6.50
N ARG A 2 21.51 -5.00 6.78
CA ARG A 2 21.39 -6.10 5.80
C ARG A 2 19.93 -6.53 5.75
N VAL A 3 19.40 -6.74 4.54
CA VAL A 3 17.96 -6.91 4.33
C VAL A 3 17.68 -8.19 3.55
N LEU A 4 16.71 -8.98 4.01
CA LEU A 4 16.13 -10.08 3.25
C LEU A 4 14.76 -9.66 2.70
N PRO A 5 14.63 -9.42 1.38
CA PRO A 5 13.36 -9.04 0.78
C PRO A 5 12.47 -10.28 0.51
N THR A 6 11.16 -10.10 0.66
CA THR A 6 10.14 -11.11 0.34
C THR A 6 8.83 -10.45 -0.08
N GLN A 7 7.84 -11.26 -0.44
CA GLN A 7 6.47 -10.80 -0.69
C GLN A 7 5.72 -10.58 0.63
N GLY A 8 4.80 -9.61 0.66
CA GLY A 8 3.95 -9.39 1.84
C GLY A 8 2.94 -10.52 2.10
N ALA A 9 2.34 -11.07 1.04
CA ALA A 9 1.15 -11.91 1.14
C ALA A 9 1.35 -13.34 1.66
N ASN A 10 2.59 -13.78 1.89
CA ASN A 10 2.86 -15.18 2.22
C ASN A 10 4.06 -15.33 3.16
N ALA A 11 3.77 -15.42 4.47
CA ALA A 11 4.78 -15.59 5.51
C ALA A 11 5.46 -16.97 5.49
N TYR A 12 4.87 -17.98 4.85
CA TYR A 12 5.54 -19.28 4.67
C TYR A 12 6.76 -19.13 3.77
N VAL A 13 6.64 -18.38 2.66
CA VAL A 13 7.78 -18.11 1.77
C VAL A 13 8.86 -17.31 2.51
N SER A 14 8.46 -16.33 3.33
CA SER A 14 9.42 -15.60 4.18
C SER A 14 10.22 -16.52 5.09
N ARG A 15 9.57 -17.47 5.77
CA ARG A 15 10.28 -18.46 6.61
C ARG A 15 11.23 -19.34 5.81
N ARG A 16 10.84 -19.78 4.61
CA ARG A 16 11.74 -20.54 3.73
C ARG A 16 12.99 -19.75 3.35
N ILE A 17 12.85 -18.45 3.08
CA ILE A 17 13.99 -17.57 2.80
C ILE A 17 14.87 -17.41 4.03
N LEU A 18 14.27 -17.19 5.21
CA LEU A 18 14.99 -16.98 6.47
C LEU A 18 15.81 -18.22 6.87
N GLU A 19 15.21 -19.41 6.78
CA GLU A 19 15.83 -20.68 7.17
C GLU A 19 16.89 -21.18 6.16
N PHE A 20 16.81 -20.78 4.90
CA PHE A 20 17.71 -21.28 3.88
C PHE A 20 19.15 -20.87 4.20
N GLN A 21 20.00 -21.86 4.51
CA GLN A 21 21.39 -21.66 4.91
C GLN A 21 21.56 -20.65 6.06
N ASP A 22 20.61 -20.64 7.01
CA ASP A 22 20.62 -19.73 8.15
C ASP A 22 20.71 -18.24 7.76
N ALA A 23 20.13 -17.86 6.61
CA ALA A 23 20.21 -16.51 6.07
C ALA A 23 19.81 -15.42 7.07
N TYR A 24 18.88 -15.73 7.99
CA TYR A 24 18.47 -14.83 9.06
C TYR A 24 19.63 -14.35 9.96
N GLN A 25 20.67 -15.17 10.19
CA GLN A 25 21.86 -14.79 10.96
C GLN A 25 22.70 -13.72 10.26
N HIS A 26 22.49 -13.54 8.95
CA HIS A 26 23.19 -12.60 8.10
C HIS A 26 22.36 -11.38 7.72
N ALA A 27 21.21 -11.18 8.35
CA ALA A 27 20.31 -10.06 8.11
C ALA A 27 19.99 -9.29 9.39
N ASP A 28 19.55 -8.03 9.23
CA ASP A 28 19.10 -7.19 10.35
C ASP A 28 17.60 -6.86 10.23
N ALA A 29 16.99 -7.14 9.07
CA ALA A 29 15.58 -6.92 8.78
C ALA A 29 15.02 -7.86 7.70
N LEU A 30 13.76 -8.26 7.88
CA LEU A 30 12.90 -8.84 6.85
C LEU A 30 12.11 -7.70 6.20
N ALA A 31 12.20 -7.58 4.88
CA ALA A 31 11.54 -6.51 4.14
C ALA A 31 10.39 -7.05 3.27
N ILE A 32 9.21 -6.46 3.40
CA ILE A 32 8.00 -6.88 2.68
C ILE A 32 7.40 -5.75 1.83
N ALA A 33 6.44 -6.10 0.97
CA ALA A 33 5.57 -5.16 0.26
C ALA A 33 4.11 -5.36 0.69
N PRO A 34 3.61 -4.70 1.75
CA PRO A 34 2.31 -4.99 2.34
C PRO A 34 1.16 -4.20 1.70
N TYR A 35 1.05 -4.16 0.38
CA TYR A 35 0.02 -3.38 -0.31
C TYR A 35 -1.41 -3.66 0.16
N ILE A 36 -2.26 -2.62 0.17
CA ILE A 36 -3.73 -2.75 0.21
C ILE A 36 -4.18 -3.35 -1.13
N SER A 37 -4.26 -4.68 -1.19
CA SER A 37 -4.40 -5.43 -2.44
C SER A 37 -5.85 -5.44 -2.95
N PHE A 38 -6.08 -4.77 -4.08
CA PHE A 38 -7.29 -4.93 -4.89
C PHE A 38 -6.92 -5.13 -6.36
N ASN A 39 -6.39 -6.31 -6.65
CA ASN A 39 -5.98 -6.70 -7.97
C ASN A 39 -7.20 -7.14 -8.80
N ILE A 40 -7.47 -6.56 -9.98
CA ILE A 40 -8.67 -6.88 -10.77
C ILE A 40 -8.29 -7.60 -12.07
N PRO A 41 -8.52 -8.92 -12.19
CA PRO A 41 -8.23 -9.69 -13.41
C PRO A 41 -9.25 -9.41 -14.51
N LEU A 42 -8.95 -9.80 -15.75
CA LEU A 42 -9.89 -9.68 -16.86
C LEU A 42 -11.19 -10.44 -16.58
N LYS A 43 -11.07 -11.71 -16.17
CA LYS A 43 -12.19 -12.55 -15.73
C LYS A 43 -12.06 -12.83 -14.24
N GLY A 44 -13.14 -12.59 -13.51
CA GLY A 44 -13.23 -12.88 -12.09
C GLY A 44 -13.48 -14.35 -11.80
N ASN A 45 -13.60 -14.66 -10.51
CA ASN A 45 -14.09 -15.92 -9.97
C ASN A 45 -14.91 -15.63 -8.70
N GLU A 46 -15.38 -16.67 -8.02
CA GLU A 46 -16.22 -16.56 -6.82
C GLU A 46 -15.63 -15.69 -5.70
N LYS A 47 -14.30 -15.63 -5.60
CA LYS A 47 -13.59 -14.92 -4.52
C LYS A 47 -13.05 -13.56 -4.96
N ARG A 48 -13.04 -13.28 -6.25
CA ARG A 48 -12.34 -12.12 -6.82
C ARG A 48 -13.08 -11.58 -8.04
N PRO A 49 -13.64 -10.36 -7.97
CA PRO A 49 -14.44 -9.81 -9.06
C PRO A 49 -13.57 -9.53 -10.30
N GLY A 50 -14.18 -9.66 -11.48
CA GLY A 50 -13.53 -9.42 -12.77
C GLY A 50 -13.67 -7.99 -13.26
N ALA A 51 -12.99 -7.66 -14.35
CA ALA A 51 -12.94 -6.31 -14.90
C ALA A 51 -14.34 -5.72 -15.19
N ASP A 52 -15.21 -6.45 -15.88
CA ASP A 52 -16.53 -5.96 -16.27
C ASP A 52 -17.46 -5.77 -15.06
N GLN A 53 -17.34 -6.65 -14.07
CA GLN A 53 -18.10 -6.55 -12.82
C GLN A 53 -17.70 -5.30 -12.04
N VAL A 54 -16.39 -5.07 -11.87
CA VAL A 54 -15.88 -3.90 -11.13
C VAL A 54 -16.11 -2.61 -11.92
N ALA A 55 -16.03 -2.64 -13.25
CA ALA A 55 -16.32 -1.48 -14.09
C ALA A 55 -17.76 -0.95 -13.93
N ALA A 56 -18.69 -1.81 -13.49
CA ALA A 56 -20.06 -1.44 -13.19
C ALA A 56 -20.27 -0.93 -11.75
N TRP A 57 -19.22 -0.89 -10.92
CA TRP A 57 -19.30 -0.38 -9.56
C TRP A 57 -19.24 1.15 -9.52
N SER A 58 -19.81 1.71 -8.46
CA SER A 58 -19.56 3.08 -8.04
C SER A 58 -18.20 3.19 -7.32
N VAL A 59 -17.67 4.42 -7.25
CA VAL A 59 -16.48 4.74 -6.44
C VAL A 59 -16.67 4.29 -4.98
N SER A 60 -17.86 4.47 -4.42
CA SER A 60 -18.16 4.01 -3.05
C SER A 60 -18.07 2.50 -2.90
N GLN A 61 -18.51 1.71 -3.89
CA GLN A 61 -18.39 0.25 -3.84
C GLN A 61 -16.93 -0.22 -3.95
N VAL A 62 -16.11 0.46 -4.74
CA VAL A 62 -14.65 0.19 -4.78
C VAL A 62 -14.03 0.45 -3.42
N LEU A 63 -14.32 1.60 -2.81
CA LEU A 63 -13.77 1.99 -1.50
C LEU A 63 -14.28 1.08 -0.38
N ASP A 64 -15.56 0.70 -0.40
CA ASP A 64 -16.13 -0.28 0.52
C ASP A 64 -15.43 -1.63 0.43
N HIS A 65 -15.12 -2.10 -0.78
CA HIS A 65 -14.36 -3.34 -0.96
C HIS A 65 -12.95 -3.20 -0.39
N MET A 66 -12.27 -2.08 -0.67
CA MET A 66 -10.93 -1.86 -0.14
C MET A 66 -10.91 -1.81 1.39
N GLU A 67 -11.91 -1.17 2.00
CA GLU A 67 -12.03 -1.04 3.45
C GLU A 67 -12.40 -2.36 4.14
N LYS A 68 -13.35 -3.11 3.57
CA LYS A 68 -13.91 -4.32 4.20
C LYS A 68 -13.17 -5.60 3.83
N VAL A 69 -12.39 -5.60 2.75
CA VAL A 69 -11.70 -6.80 2.23
C VAL A 69 -10.20 -6.57 2.11
N SER A 70 -9.76 -5.60 1.31
CA SER A 70 -8.34 -5.45 0.96
C SER A 70 -7.47 -5.01 2.14
N LEU A 71 -7.93 -4.03 2.94
CA LEU A 71 -7.19 -3.53 4.08
C LEU A 71 -7.10 -4.60 5.20
N PRO A 72 -8.18 -5.26 5.66
CA PRO A 72 -8.08 -6.35 6.62
C PRO A 72 -7.15 -7.49 6.18
N GLN A 73 -7.16 -7.82 4.89
CA GLN A 73 -6.25 -8.81 4.33
C GLN A 73 -4.78 -8.37 4.46
N SER A 74 -4.48 -7.12 4.07
CA SER A 74 -3.13 -6.57 4.22
C SER A 74 -2.66 -6.54 5.68
N ILE A 75 -3.54 -6.17 6.62
CA ILE A 75 -3.25 -6.20 8.06
C ILE A 75 -2.93 -7.63 8.53
N GLY A 76 -3.69 -8.62 8.08
CA GLY A 76 -3.41 -10.04 8.36
C GLY A 76 -2.03 -10.47 7.86
N TRP A 77 -1.63 -10.01 6.68
CA TRP A 77 -0.29 -10.24 6.15
C TRP A 77 0.79 -9.55 6.97
N MET A 78 0.64 -8.27 7.33
CA MET A 78 1.59 -7.55 8.19
C MET A 78 1.83 -8.30 9.49
N ARG A 79 0.75 -8.72 10.19
CA ARG A 79 0.84 -9.47 11.44
C ARG A 79 1.56 -10.81 11.25
N SER A 80 1.23 -11.55 10.19
CA SER A 80 1.88 -12.84 9.90
C SER A 80 3.37 -12.69 9.60
N GLN A 81 3.75 -11.62 8.90
CA GLN A 81 5.14 -11.31 8.58
C GLN A 81 5.90 -10.81 9.81
N LYS A 82 5.24 -10.05 10.69
CA LYS A 82 5.82 -9.65 11.98
C LYS A 82 6.14 -10.87 12.82
N THR A 83 5.20 -11.81 12.97
CA THR A 83 5.45 -13.06 13.68
C THR A 83 6.64 -13.80 13.10
N ALA A 84 6.75 -13.90 11.77
CA ALA A 84 7.92 -14.51 11.13
C ALA A 84 9.22 -13.72 11.37
N ALA A 85 9.21 -12.39 11.38
CA ALA A 85 10.40 -11.61 11.68
C ALA A 85 10.86 -11.79 13.15
N ASP A 86 9.91 -11.78 14.09
CA ASP A 86 10.18 -11.92 15.52
C ASP A 86 10.72 -13.31 15.89
N GLU A 87 10.23 -14.38 15.25
CA GLU A 87 10.74 -15.76 15.41
C GLU A 87 12.25 -15.86 15.17
N PHE A 88 12.80 -15.01 14.29
CA PHE A 88 14.22 -14.99 13.92
C PHE A 88 14.97 -13.75 14.42
N GLY A 89 14.35 -12.94 15.30
CA GLY A 89 14.99 -11.76 15.90
C GLY A 89 15.26 -10.62 14.90
N LEU A 90 14.51 -10.55 13.81
CA LEU A 90 14.67 -9.52 12.78
C LEU A 90 13.62 -8.41 12.92
N ARG A 91 13.98 -7.20 12.47
CA ARG A 91 13.01 -6.12 12.31
C ARG A 91 12.13 -6.39 11.08
N LEU A 92 10.87 -5.99 11.13
CA LEU A 92 10.00 -5.98 9.96
C LEU A 92 10.02 -4.58 9.35
N ILE A 93 10.42 -4.47 8.08
CA ILE A 93 10.37 -3.21 7.32
C ILE A 93 9.54 -3.37 6.05
N ALA A 94 9.03 -2.28 5.51
CA ALA A 94 8.38 -2.27 4.19
C ALA A 94 9.29 -1.56 3.18
N TYR A 95 9.74 -2.28 2.14
CA TYR A 95 10.55 -1.67 1.07
C TYR A 95 9.69 -0.91 0.06
N GLU A 96 8.40 -1.24 0.00
CA GLU A 96 7.38 -0.49 -0.71
C GLU A 96 6.01 -0.76 -0.09
N GLY A 97 5.01 0.07 -0.39
CA GLY A 97 3.64 -0.17 0.00
C GLY A 97 2.72 0.99 -0.36
N GLY A 98 1.48 0.92 0.13
CA GLY A 98 0.38 1.80 -0.24
C GLY A 98 -0.77 1.01 -0.86
N GLN A 99 -1.56 1.66 -1.71
CA GLN A 99 -2.68 1.03 -2.40
C GLN A 99 -2.22 0.23 -3.63
N HIS A 100 -2.88 -0.90 -3.90
CA HIS A 100 -2.75 -1.67 -5.15
C HIS A 100 -4.13 -2.02 -5.72
N ALA A 101 -4.94 -0.99 -5.99
CA ALA A 101 -6.20 -1.06 -6.71
C ALA A 101 -5.95 -0.87 -8.21
N THR A 102 -5.69 -1.99 -8.90
CA THR A 102 -5.16 -1.96 -10.27
C THR A 102 -5.78 -3.06 -11.13
N ALA A 103 -6.06 -2.73 -12.39
CA ALA A 103 -6.47 -3.68 -13.41
C ALA A 103 -5.28 -4.49 -13.94
N LEU A 104 -5.36 -5.82 -13.89
CA LEU A 104 -4.26 -6.72 -14.25
C LEU A 104 -4.31 -7.17 -15.71
N GLY A 105 -3.14 -7.22 -16.35
CA GLY A 105 -2.99 -7.74 -17.70
C GLY A 105 -3.95 -7.04 -18.66
N ALA A 106 -4.69 -7.81 -19.46
CA ALA A 106 -5.63 -7.27 -20.44
C ALA A 106 -6.80 -6.44 -19.83
N ALA A 107 -7.07 -6.57 -18.53
CA ALA A 107 -8.10 -5.74 -17.86
C ALA A 107 -7.76 -4.25 -17.91
N ASN A 108 -6.48 -3.89 -17.99
CA ASN A 108 -6.05 -2.49 -18.06
C ASN A 108 -6.46 -1.76 -19.35
N ARG A 109 -7.01 -2.48 -20.34
CA ARG A 109 -7.59 -1.92 -21.56
C ARG A 109 -9.04 -1.48 -21.38
N ASN A 110 -9.70 -1.89 -20.29
CA ASN A 110 -11.04 -1.45 -19.92
C ASN A 110 -10.95 -0.01 -19.37
N LYS A 111 -11.20 0.98 -20.23
CA LYS A 111 -11.12 2.40 -19.87
C LYS A 111 -12.06 2.80 -18.73
N PRO A 112 -13.35 2.39 -18.72
CA PRO A 112 -14.23 2.65 -17.57
C PRO A 112 -13.67 2.14 -16.24
N LEU A 113 -13.12 0.92 -16.21
CA LEU A 113 -12.47 0.38 -15.01
C LEU A 113 -11.28 1.24 -14.57
N VAL A 114 -10.38 1.57 -15.50
CA VAL A 114 -9.19 2.38 -15.18
C VAL A 114 -9.60 3.74 -14.63
N GLN A 115 -10.60 4.39 -15.22
CA GLN A 115 -11.11 5.68 -14.74
C GLN A 115 -11.73 5.54 -13.34
N LEU A 116 -12.56 4.52 -13.11
CA LEU A 116 -13.18 4.25 -11.81
C LEU A 116 -12.12 4.06 -10.70
N LEU A 117 -11.03 3.36 -10.99
CA LEU A 117 -9.93 3.15 -10.03
C LEU A 117 -9.13 4.44 -9.79
N ALA A 118 -8.98 5.30 -10.80
CA ALA A 118 -8.38 6.62 -10.64
C ALA A 118 -9.27 7.52 -9.76
N ASP A 119 -10.58 7.54 -10.00
CA ASP A 119 -11.55 8.31 -9.22
C ASP A 119 -11.57 7.86 -7.75
N ALA A 120 -11.52 6.54 -7.51
CA ALA A 120 -11.41 6.00 -6.15
C ALA A 120 -10.10 6.39 -5.46
N ASN A 121 -8.98 6.49 -6.20
CA ASN A 121 -7.69 6.95 -5.67
C ASN A 121 -7.67 8.43 -5.29
N GLY A 122 -8.43 9.27 -6.00
CA GLY A 122 -8.59 10.70 -5.68
C GLY A 122 -9.64 11.00 -4.60
N HIS A 123 -10.44 10.01 -4.20
CA HIS A 123 -11.53 10.21 -3.25
C HIS A 123 -11.02 10.40 -1.80
N PRO A 124 -11.60 11.29 -0.97
CA PRO A 124 -11.16 11.53 0.40
C PRO A 124 -11.06 10.28 1.29
N ARG A 125 -11.96 9.30 1.10
CA ARG A 125 -11.91 7.99 1.79
C ARG A 125 -10.63 7.20 1.50
N MET A 126 -9.93 7.45 0.39
CA MET A 126 -8.60 6.86 0.16
C MET A 126 -7.58 7.36 1.17
N GLY A 127 -7.67 8.62 1.59
CA GLY A 127 -6.81 9.17 2.66
C GLY A 127 -7.11 8.51 4.00
N GLN A 128 -8.40 8.26 4.31
CA GLN A 128 -8.81 7.52 5.51
C GLN A 128 -8.27 6.08 5.49
N LEU A 129 -8.31 5.40 4.34
CA LEU A 129 -7.70 4.08 4.15
C LEU A 129 -6.19 4.11 4.42
N TYR A 130 -5.47 5.10 3.92
CA TYR A 130 -4.03 5.26 4.19
C TYR A 130 -3.75 5.52 5.67
N THR A 131 -4.54 6.37 6.34
CA THR A 131 -4.41 6.61 7.78
C THR A 131 -4.60 5.32 8.58
N ALA A 132 -5.64 4.54 8.30
CA ALA A 132 -5.87 3.26 8.97
C ALA A 132 -4.77 2.23 8.66
N TYR A 133 -4.28 2.22 7.42
CA TYR A 133 -3.21 1.35 6.97
C TYR A 133 -1.87 1.63 7.68
N PHE A 134 -1.48 2.89 7.82
CA PHE A 134 -0.26 3.26 8.56
C PHE A 134 -0.41 3.00 10.08
N ALA A 135 -1.58 3.26 10.65
CA ALA A 135 -1.84 2.90 12.04
C ALA A 135 -1.72 1.38 12.27
N ALA A 136 -2.21 0.57 11.33
CA ALA A 136 -2.07 -0.88 11.42
C ALA A 136 -0.62 -1.37 11.24
N TRP A 137 0.19 -0.67 10.43
CA TRP A 137 1.63 -0.93 10.35
C TRP A 137 2.34 -0.69 11.68
N GLU A 138 2.04 0.45 12.33
CA GLU A 138 2.55 0.75 13.68
C GLU A 138 2.08 -0.30 14.71
N GLU A 139 0.80 -0.65 14.71
CA GLU A 139 0.22 -1.64 15.62
C GLU A 139 0.83 -3.04 15.42
N ALA A 140 1.14 -3.40 14.18
CA ALA A 140 1.84 -4.64 13.86
C ALA A 140 3.33 -4.61 14.29
N GLY A 141 3.85 -3.51 14.84
CA GLY A 141 5.25 -3.39 15.25
C GLY A 141 6.21 -3.35 14.06
N GLY A 142 5.76 -2.81 12.93
CA GLY A 142 6.62 -2.49 11.80
C GLY A 142 7.55 -1.32 12.11
N ASP A 143 8.76 -1.37 11.56
CA ASP A 143 9.78 -0.31 11.70
C ASP A 143 9.71 0.62 10.48
N LEU A 144 10.79 0.73 9.68
CA LEU A 144 10.83 1.54 8.47
C LEU A 144 9.72 1.15 7.47
N PHE A 145 9.07 2.17 6.91
CA PHE A 145 8.12 2.02 5.81
C PHE A 145 8.46 2.96 4.65
N CYS A 146 8.73 2.39 3.48
CA CYS A 146 8.87 3.13 2.24
C CYS A 146 7.54 3.12 1.48
N ASN A 147 6.91 4.28 1.29
CA ASN A 147 5.79 4.39 0.36
C ASN A 147 6.31 4.29 -1.08
N PHE A 148 5.64 3.51 -1.93
CA PHE A 148 6.18 3.12 -3.24
C PHE A 148 6.53 4.30 -4.16
N SER A 149 5.68 5.31 -4.26
CA SER A 149 5.87 6.39 -5.23
C SER A 149 5.39 7.73 -4.68
N SER A 150 6.27 8.74 -4.69
CA SER A 150 5.93 10.11 -4.26
C SER A 150 5.16 10.85 -5.37
N ILE A 151 5.77 11.04 -6.54
CA ILE A 151 5.17 11.76 -7.68
C ILE A 151 5.20 10.83 -8.90
N GLY A 152 4.06 10.65 -9.56
CA GLY A 152 3.95 9.87 -10.77
C GLY A 152 2.53 9.86 -11.33
N ARG A 153 2.41 10.18 -12.62
CA ARG A 153 1.12 10.25 -13.33
C ARG A 153 0.38 8.91 -13.27
N TRP A 154 -0.91 8.97 -12.99
CA TRP A 154 -1.76 7.79 -12.97
C TRP A 154 -2.11 7.34 -14.40
N GLY A 155 -2.28 6.03 -14.58
CA GLY A 155 -2.61 5.48 -15.89
C GLY A 155 -3.11 4.05 -15.83
N THR A 156 -3.09 3.38 -16.97
CA THR A 156 -3.62 2.00 -17.10
C THR A 156 -2.91 0.99 -16.21
N HIS A 157 -1.66 1.27 -15.81
CA HIS A 157 -0.87 0.39 -14.95
C HIS A 157 -1.02 0.70 -13.46
N GLY A 158 -1.85 1.67 -13.08
CA GLY A 158 -2.14 2.01 -11.69
C GLY A 158 -2.02 3.49 -11.37
N SER A 159 -2.52 3.84 -10.19
CA SER A 159 -2.51 5.19 -9.62
C SER A 159 -1.47 5.28 -8.50
N TRP A 160 -0.20 5.13 -8.86
CA TRP A 160 0.89 4.89 -7.90
C TRP A 160 1.30 6.13 -7.10
N GLY A 161 1.59 7.24 -7.78
CA GLY A 161 2.09 8.45 -7.13
C GLY A 161 1.11 8.98 -6.09
N LEU A 162 1.65 9.44 -4.96
CA LEU A 162 0.89 10.26 -4.01
C LEU A 162 0.39 11.52 -4.72
N LEU A 163 1.24 12.16 -5.52
CA LEU A 163 0.90 13.22 -6.48
C LEU A 163 1.09 12.73 -7.91
N GLN A 164 0.48 13.40 -8.89
CA GLN A 164 0.68 13.11 -10.32
C GLN A 164 1.72 14.01 -10.96
N HIS A 165 1.79 15.27 -10.54
CA HIS A 165 2.72 16.29 -11.04
C HIS A 165 3.42 17.02 -9.88
N TYR A 166 4.49 17.75 -10.20
CA TYR A 166 5.27 18.52 -9.22
C TYR A 166 4.54 19.76 -8.69
N ASP A 167 3.61 20.28 -9.48
CA ASP A 167 2.81 21.48 -9.24
C ASP A 167 1.36 21.18 -8.85
N ASP A 168 1.02 19.91 -8.60
CA ASP A 168 -0.26 19.55 -7.99
C ASP A 168 -0.37 20.21 -6.61
N ASP A 169 -1.53 20.79 -6.29
CA ASP A 169 -1.82 21.23 -4.92
C ASP A 169 -1.83 20.00 -3.99
N PRO A 170 -0.86 19.85 -3.06
CA PRO A 170 -0.76 18.67 -2.23
C PRO A 170 -1.96 18.47 -1.31
N ALA A 171 -2.72 19.53 -1.00
CA ALA A 171 -3.94 19.48 -0.21
C ALA A 171 -5.05 18.66 -0.90
N GLN A 172 -5.05 18.61 -2.24
CA GLN A 172 -6.04 17.88 -3.04
C GLN A 172 -5.74 16.39 -3.16
N SER A 173 -4.55 15.94 -2.74
CA SER A 173 -4.22 14.52 -2.76
C SER A 173 -4.46 13.86 -1.40
N PRO A 174 -5.52 13.04 -1.24
CA PRO A 174 -5.82 12.41 0.03
C PRO A 174 -4.73 11.41 0.46
N LYS A 175 -4.05 10.77 -0.49
CA LYS A 175 -2.93 9.86 -0.21
C LYS A 175 -1.70 10.63 0.30
N PHE A 176 -1.39 11.77 -0.33
CA PHE A 176 -0.26 12.61 0.07
C PHE A 176 -0.48 13.15 1.48
N VAL A 177 -1.65 13.75 1.74
CA VAL A 177 -2.01 14.32 3.04
C VAL A 177 -1.87 13.27 4.15
N ALA A 178 -2.44 12.08 3.97
CA ALA A 178 -2.34 11.01 4.97
C ALA A 178 -0.89 10.56 5.20
N THR A 179 -0.10 10.41 4.13
CA THR A 179 1.30 9.96 4.23
C THR A 179 2.19 10.99 4.92
N MET A 180 2.05 12.27 4.56
CA MET A 180 2.83 13.33 5.21
C MET A 180 2.40 13.57 6.65
N ALA A 181 1.10 13.52 6.96
CA ALA A 181 0.62 13.62 8.33
C ALA A 181 1.21 12.51 9.22
N TRP A 182 1.30 11.28 8.67
CA TRP A 182 1.97 10.17 9.35
C TRP A 182 3.48 10.40 9.53
N GLY A 183 4.17 10.86 8.47
CA GLY A 183 5.59 11.24 8.55
C GLY A 183 5.85 12.29 9.64
N THR A 184 5.04 13.36 9.69
CA THR A 184 5.11 14.40 10.73
C THR A 184 4.87 13.83 12.12
N LYS A 185 3.87 12.96 12.30
CA LYS A 185 3.61 12.27 13.58
C LYS A 185 4.85 11.50 14.07
N LEU A 186 5.58 10.86 13.15
CA LEU A 186 6.82 10.13 13.45
C LEU A 186 8.06 11.03 13.59
N GLY A 187 7.91 12.35 13.51
CA GLY A 187 9.01 13.31 13.62
C GLY A 187 9.87 13.45 12.36
N GLN A 188 9.39 12.98 11.20
CA GLN A 188 10.09 13.25 9.94
C GLN A 188 10.03 14.73 9.58
N ASN A 189 11.12 15.25 9.04
CA ASN A 189 11.20 16.63 8.56
C ASN A 189 10.52 16.77 7.19
N VAL A 190 9.18 16.74 7.17
CA VAL A 190 8.37 16.99 5.99
C VAL A 190 7.83 18.43 5.99
N SER A 191 7.61 18.99 4.81
CA SER A 191 7.13 20.36 4.62
C SER A 191 5.60 20.50 4.65
N TRP A 192 4.88 19.50 5.18
CA TRP A 192 3.41 19.43 5.18
C TRP A 192 2.83 19.04 6.58
N PRO A 193 1.77 19.71 7.07
CA PRO A 193 1.16 20.91 6.50
C PRO A 193 2.18 22.06 6.41
N PRO A 194 2.00 23.03 5.51
CA PRO A 194 2.92 24.15 5.39
C PRO A 194 3.03 24.81 6.77
N LYS A 195 4.25 25.03 7.24
CA LYS A 195 4.46 25.81 8.47
C LYS A 195 3.83 27.19 8.23
N PRO A 196 3.20 27.81 9.24
CA PRO A 196 2.75 29.18 9.12
C PRO A 196 3.90 30.03 8.60
N ALA A 197 3.64 30.92 7.64
CA ALA A 197 4.64 31.90 7.25
C ALA A 197 5.06 32.64 8.52
N VAL A 198 6.37 32.70 8.78
CA VAL A 198 6.89 33.57 9.84
C VAL A 198 6.68 34.98 9.32
N GLU A 199 5.80 35.75 9.97
CA GLU A 199 5.60 37.18 9.73
C GLU A 199 6.90 37.97 9.97
#